data_AF-A0A8B7IJH2-F1
#
_entry.id   AF-A0A8B7IJH2-F1
#
_cell.length_a   1.000
_cell.length_b   1.000
_cell.length_c   1.000
_cell.angle_alpha   90.00
_cell.angle_beta   90.00
_cell.angle_gamma   90.00
#
_symmetry.space_group_name_H-M   'P 1'
#
loop_
_entity.id
_entity.type
_entity.pdbx_description
1 polymer ?
#
loop_
_entity_poly.entity_id
_entity_poly.type
_entity_poly.pdbx_seq_one_letter_code
_entity_poly.pdbx_strand_id
1 'polypeptide(L)'
;VSSCSPSRASILTGLPQHQNGMYGLHQDVHHFNSFDSVRSLPLLLSQAHIRTGIIGKKHVGPEAVYPFDFAYTEENSSVLQVGRNITRIKVLVRNFLQSQDERPFFLYIAFHDPHRCGHSQPQYGAFCEKFGNGESGMGWIPDWKPQLYSPEEVQVPHFVPDTPAARADLAAQYTTIGRMDQGIGLVLEELRRAGFHNSTLVIYTSDNGIPFPSGRTNLYRSGTAEPLLISSPEHSGRWGQVSQAFASLL
;
A
#
# COMPACT_ATOMS: atom_id res chain seq x y z
N VAL A 1 2.48 4.97 -13.97
CA VAL A 1 2.19 6.44 -13.89
C VAL A 1 2.43 6.88 -12.46
N SER A 2 2.99 8.06 -12.21
CA SER A 2 3.34 8.51 -10.85
C SER A 2 2.20 9.27 -10.19
N SER A 3 1.06 8.62 -9.99
CA SER A 3 -0.12 9.18 -9.32
C SER A 3 -0.97 8.06 -8.72
N CYS A 4 -1.57 8.30 -7.56
CA CYS A 4 -2.13 7.24 -6.72
C CYS A 4 -3.28 6.46 -7.40
N SER A 5 -4.42 7.10 -7.69
CA SER A 5 -5.57 6.45 -8.34
C SER A 5 -5.21 5.91 -9.73
N PRO A 6 -4.54 6.66 -10.62
CA PRO A 6 -4.14 6.16 -11.94
C PRO A 6 -3.23 4.92 -11.85
N SER A 7 -2.27 4.91 -10.91
CA SER A 7 -1.35 3.77 -10.75
C SER A 7 -2.08 2.54 -10.20
N ARG A 8 -2.91 2.71 -9.17
CA ARG A 8 -3.74 1.62 -8.59
C ARG A 8 -4.69 1.03 -9.62
N ALA A 9 -5.34 1.88 -10.41
CA ALA A 9 -6.21 1.42 -11.49
C ALA A 9 -5.42 0.62 -12.53
N SER A 10 -4.22 1.07 -12.91
CA SER A 10 -3.35 0.30 -13.82
C SER A 10 -2.93 -1.04 -13.23
N ILE A 11 -2.47 -1.08 -11.97
CA ILE A 11 -2.09 -2.32 -11.26
C ILE A 11 -3.25 -3.31 -11.26
N LEU A 12 -4.46 -2.83 -10.98
CA LEU A 12 -5.65 -3.68 -10.86
C LEU A 12 -6.33 -3.98 -12.20
N THR A 13 -5.79 -3.54 -13.34
CA THR A 13 -6.40 -3.80 -14.66
C THR A 13 -5.41 -4.35 -15.70
N GLY A 14 -4.10 -4.17 -15.50
CA GLY A 14 -3.09 -4.42 -16.53
C GLY A 14 -3.15 -3.43 -17.70
N LEU A 15 -3.97 -2.38 -17.59
CA LEU A 15 -4.17 -1.38 -18.64
C LEU A 15 -3.56 -0.04 -18.22
N PRO A 16 -2.90 0.70 -19.12
CA PRO A 16 -2.44 2.04 -18.80
C PRO A 16 -3.62 2.98 -18.50
N GLN A 17 -3.37 3.99 -17.66
CA GLN A 17 -4.37 4.97 -17.20
C GLN A 17 -5.15 5.66 -18.33
N HIS A 18 -4.53 5.88 -19.49
CA HIS A 18 -5.19 6.51 -20.62
C HIS A 18 -6.18 5.57 -21.36
N GLN A 19 -6.07 4.26 -21.11
CA GLN A 19 -6.95 3.24 -21.66
C GLN A 19 -8.02 2.80 -20.65
N ASN A 20 -7.68 2.69 -19.36
CA ASN A 20 -8.64 2.32 -18.32
C ASN A 20 -9.57 3.47 -17.90
N GLY A 21 -9.24 4.73 -18.22
CA GLY A 21 -10.07 5.91 -17.94
C GLY A 21 -9.75 6.64 -16.64
N MET A 22 -8.90 6.07 -15.78
CA MET A 22 -8.48 6.71 -14.52
C MET A 22 -7.37 7.75 -14.78
N TYR A 23 -7.72 8.87 -15.42
CA TYR A 23 -6.75 9.90 -15.85
C TYR A 23 -6.14 10.71 -14.70
N GLY A 24 -6.77 10.68 -13.52
CA GLY A 24 -6.37 11.48 -12.38
C GLY A 24 -6.84 10.87 -11.07
N LEU A 25 -6.82 11.69 -10.02
CA LEU A 25 -7.21 11.28 -8.69
C LEU A 25 -8.72 11.01 -8.60
N HIS A 26 -9.11 9.99 -7.83
CA HIS A 26 -10.50 9.54 -7.74
C HIS A 26 -11.37 10.42 -6.83
N GLN A 27 -10.82 10.94 -5.74
CA GLN A 27 -11.59 11.55 -4.65
C GLN A 27 -12.08 12.97 -4.95
N ASP A 28 -13.18 13.32 -4.29
CA ASP A 28 -13.74 14.67 -4.19
C ASP A 28 -13.82 15.42 -5.54
N VAL A 29 -13.20 16.59 -5.61
CA VAL A 29 -13.24 17.49 -6.78
C VAL A 29 -12.50 16.94 -8.01
N HIS A 30 -11.65 15.93 -7.84
CA HIS A 30 -10.92 15.33 -8.97
C HIS A 30 -11.80 14.32 -9.73
N HIS A 31 -12.54 13.48 -8.99
CA HIS A 31 -13.68 12.70 -9.48
C HIS A 31 -13.44 11.76 -10.68
N PHE A 32 -12.19 11.35 -10.94
CA PHE A 32 -11.92 10.40 -12.02
C PHE A 32 -12.37 8.97 -11.64
N ASN A 33 -12.87 8.25 -12.63
CA ASN A 33 -13.28 6.86 -12.54
C ASN A 33 -12.81 6.11 -13.79
N SER A 34 -12.57 4.81 -13.66
CA SER A 34 -12.37 3.95 -14.82
C SER A 34 -13.67 3.73 -15.60
N PHE A 35 -13.56 3.39 -16.89
CA PHE A 35 -14.75 3.13 -17.71
C PHE A 35 -15.50 1.86 -17.27
N ASP A 36 -16.82 1.88 -17.35
CA ASP A 36 -17.70 0.78 -16.91
C ASP A 36 -17.41 -0.56 -17.58
N SER A 37 -16.90 -0.56 -18.82
CA SER A 37 -16.56 -1.76 -19.57
C SER A 37 -15.21 -2.38 -19.19
N VAL A 38 -14.42 -1.73 -18.34
CA VAL A 38 -13.13 -2.25 -17.87
C VAL A 38 -13.37 -3.49 -17.02
N ARG A 39 -12.66 -4.58 -17.33
CA ARG A 39 -12.67 -5.80 -16.53
C ARG A 39 -11.42 -5.84 -15.66
N SER A 40 -11.54 -5.42 -14.40
CA SER A 40 -10.42 -5.39 -13.47
C SER A 40 -10.04 -6.79 -12.97
N LEU A 41 -8.84 -6.91 -12.41
CA LEU A 41 -8.34 -8.10 -11.75
C LEU A 41 -9.34 -8.64 -10.71
N PRO A 42 -9.78 -7.88 -9.68
CA PRO A 42 -10.71 -8.42 -8.69
C PRO A 42 -12.07 -8.83 -9.30
N LEU A 43 -12.56 -8.16 -10.35
CA LEU A 43 -13.77 -8.59 -11.06
C LEU A 43 -13.57 -9.94 -11.75
N LEU A 44 -12.46 -10.12 -12.47
CA LEU A 44 -12.14 -11.37 -13.16
C LEU A 44 -11.91 -12.52 -12.17
N LEU A 45 -11.23 -12.26 -11.05
CA LEU A 45 -11.01 -13.24 -9.99
C LEU A 45 -12.34 -13.69 -9.35
N SER A 46 -13.24 -12.75 -9.04
CA SER A 46 -14.57 -13.07 -8.51
C SER A 46 -15.37 -13.96 -9.47
N GLN A 47 -15.36 -13.63 -10.77
CA GLN A 47 -15.99 -14.44 -11.82
C GLN A 47 -15.38 -15.84 -11.96
N ALA A 48 -14.11 -16.01 -11.61
CA ALA A 48 -13.40 -17.28 -11.56
C ALA A 48 -13.55 -18.01 -10.19
N HIS A 49 -14.50 -17.60 -9.37
CA HIS A 49 -14.77 -18.16 -8.03
C HIS A 49 -13.59 -18.06 -7.06
N ILE A 50 -12.80 -16.99 -7.16
CA ILE A 50 -11.78 -16.62 -6.18
C ILE A 50 -12.36 -15.55 -5.25
N ARG A 51 -12.27 -15.77 -3.94
CA ARG A 51 -12.70 -14.81 -2.94
C ARG A 51 -11.77 -13.60 -2.94
N THR A 52 -12.34 -12.41 -3.05
CA THR A 52 -11.55 -11.17 -3.10
C THR A 52 -11.67 -10.35 -1.83
N GLY A 53 -10.55 -9.84 -1.32
CA GLY A 53 -10.52 -8.98 -0.14
C GLY A 53 -9.63 -7.76 -0.33
N ILE A 54 -10.02 -6.63 0.25
CA ILE A 54 -9.22 -5.42 0.33
C ILE A 54 -9.25 -4.86 1.76
N ILE A 55 -8.06 -4.49 2.27
CA ILE A 55 -7.89 -3.79 3.53
C ILE A 55 -6.96 -2.59 3.29
N GLY A 56 -7.41 -1.40 3.63
CA GLY A 56 -6.63 -0.17 3.50
C GLY A 56 -7.14 0.74 2.39
N LYS A 57 -6.23 1.43 1.71
CA LYS A 57 -6.58 2.49 0.76
C LYS A 57 -6.98 1.91 -0.61
N LYS A 58 -8.25 2.04 -1.01
CA LYS A 58 -8.74 1.62 -2.34
C LYS A 58 -8.38 2.64 -3.41
N HIS A 59 -8.91 3.84 -3.26
CA HIS A 59 -8.64 5.04 -4.05
C HIS A 59 -8.87 4.91 -5.56
N VAL A 60 -9.78 4.02 -5.96
CA VAL A 60 -10.21 3.77 -7.34
C VAL A 60 -11.70 3.44 -7.37
N GLY A 61 -12.35 3.78 -8.47
CA GLY A 61 -13.76 3.46 -8.74
C GLY A 61 -14.02 3.32 -10.25
N PRO A 62 -15.24 2.93 -10.63
CA PRO A 62 -16.39 2.71 -9.76
C PRO A 62 -16.39 1.31 -9.10
N GLU A 63 -17.24 1.11 -8.09
CA GLU A 63 -17.37 -0.17 -7.36
C GLU A 63 -17.65 -1.35 -8.30
N ALA A 64 -18.51 -1.15 -9.31
CA ALA A 64 -18.85 -2.19 -10.28
C ALA A 64 -17.64 -2.69 -11.09
N VAL A 65 -16.63 -1.85 -11.28
CA VAL A 65 -15.37 -2.22 -11.95
C VAL A 65 -14.39 -2.83 -10.97
N TYR A 66 -14.35 -2.39 -9.71
CA TYR A 66 -13.42 -2.86 -8.67
C TYR A 66 -14.13 -3.51 -7.47
N PRO A 67 -14.90 -4.60 -7.68
CA PRO A 67 -15.67 -5.23 -6.61
C PRO A 67 -14.77 -6.07 -5.69
N PHE A 68 -15.06 -6.06 -4.39
CA PHE A 68 -14.40 -6.95 -3.42
C PHE A 68 -15.43 -7.60 -2.49
N ASP A 69 -15.33 -8.92 -2.26
CA ASP A 69 -16.24 -9.65 -1.36
C ASP A 69 -16.07 -9.20 0.11
N PHE A 70 -14.84 -8.84 0.48
CA PHE A 70 -14.48 -8.32 1.81
C PHE A 70 -13.77 -6.98 1.66
N ALA A 71 -14.38 -5.88 2.10
CA ALA A 71 -13.82 -4.54 1.90
C ALA A 71 -13.83 -3.70 3.18
N TYR A 72 -12.63 -3.33 3.65
CA TYR A 72 -12.43 -2.35 4.72
C TYR A 72 -11.51 -1.24 4.21
N THR A 73 -12.13 -0.17 3.69
CA THR A 73 -11.48 0.90 2.92
C THR A 73 -11.81 2.27 3.48
N GLU A 74 -11.23 3.33 2.90
CA GLU A 74 -11.61 4.71 3.22
C GLU A 74 -13.08 5.04 2.95
N GLU A 75 -13.77 4.24 2.13
CA GLU A 75 -15.18 4.46 1.77
C GLU A 75 -16.14 4.06 2.91
N ASN A 76 -15.72 3.16 3.79
CA ASN A 76 -16.55 2.65 4.89
C ASN A 76 -15.86 2.65 6.27
N SER A 77 -14.58 3.04 6.32
CA SER A 77 -13.75 3.02 7.53
C SER A 77 -12.75 4.18 7.53
N SER A 78 -12.26 4.56 8.71
CA SER A 78 -11.17 5.54 8.81
C SER A 78 -9.90 4.98 8.16
N VAL A 79 -9.33 5.69 7.18
CA VAL A 79 -8.06 5.32 6.54
C VAL A 79 -6.88 5.26 7.53
N LEU A 80 -6.94 5.99 8.65
CA LEU A 80 -5.95 5.87 9.73
C LEU A 80 -6.03 4.48 10.38
N GLN A 81 -7.22 3.93 10.54
CA GLN A 81 -7.43 2.62 11.16
C GLN A 81 -7.16 1.46 10.20
N VAL A 82 -7.62 1.54 8.96
CA VAL A 82 -7.45 0.43 8.00
C VAL A 82 -6.16 0.52 7.18
N GLY A 83 -5.49 1.68 7.16
CA GLY A 83 -4.29 1.91 6.37
C GLY A 83 -3.00 2.19 7.17
N ARG A 84 -3.07 2.52 8.46
CA ARG A 84 -1.88 2.85 9.28
C ARG A 84 -1.81 2.10 10.62
N ASN A 85 -2.95 1.81 11.24
CA ASN A 85 -3.00 1.02 12.46
C ASN A 85 -2.75 -0.47 12.14
N ILE A 86 -1.49 -0.90 12.23
CA ILE A 86 -1.07 -2.26 11.88
C ILE A 86 -1.71 -3.34 12.77
N THR A 87 -2.09 -3.02 14.01
CA THR A 87 -2.89 -3.92 14.87
C THR A 87 -4.27 -4.16 14.28
N ARG A 88 -4.93 -3.11 13.78
CA ARG A 88 -6.25 -3.23 13.15
C ARG A 88 -6.16 -4.01 11.83
N ILE A 89 -5.15 -3.74 11.01
CA ILE A 89 -4.89 -4.48 9.77
C ILE A 89 -4.70 -5.97 10.07
N LYS A 90 -3.83 -6.32 11.04
CA LYS A 90 -3.63 -7.70 11.51
C LYS A 90 -4.94 -8.41 11.86
N VAL A 91 -5.80 -7.74 12.64
CA VAL A 91 -7.12 -8.31 13.02
C VAL A 91 -8.02 -8.51 11.81
N LEU A 92 -8.05 -7.57 10.87
CA LEU A 92 -8.85 -7.71 9.65
C LEU A 92 -8.34 -8.84 8.75
N VAL A 93 -7.02 -9.00 8.62
CA VAL A 93 -6.41 -10.13 7.90
C VAL A 93 -6.80 -11.45 8.56
N ARG A 94 -6.69 -11.55 9.89
CA ARG A 94 -7.14 -12.73 10.63
C ARG A 94 -8.60 -13.06 10.35
N ASN A 95 -9.48 -12.06 10.43
CA ASN A 95 -10.91 -12.23 10.18
C ASN A 95 -11.19 -12.69 8.74
N PHE A 96 -10.44 -12.17 7.76
CA PHE A 96 -10.53 -12.63 6.39
C PHE A 96 -10.14 -14.12 6.30
N LEU A 97 -8.97 -14.50 6.82
CA LEU A 97 -8.43 -15.86 6.71
C LEU A 97 -9.21 -16.92 7.52
N GLN A 98 -9.94 -16.52 8.57
CA GLN A 98 -10.73 -17.43 9.41
C GLN A 98 -12.17 -17.68 8.93
N SER A 99 -12.56 -17.14 7.76
CA SER A 99 -13.89 -17.41 7.21
C SER A 99 -14.08 -18.88 6.82
N GLN A 100 -15.32 -19.36 6.88
CA GLN A 100 -15.73 -20.70 6.40
C GLN A 100 -15.82 -20.81 4.86
N ASP A 101 -15.15 -19.92 4.13
CA ASP A 101 -15.16 -19.90 2.65
C ASP A 101 -13.99 -20.74 2.13
N GLU A 102 -14.30 -21.83 1.42
CA GLU A 102 -13.31 -22.78 0.90
C GLU A 102 -12.69 -22.35 -0.43
N ARG A 103 -13.16 -21.24 -1.03
CA ARG A 103 -12.60 -20.73 -2.29
C ARG A 103 -11.13 -20.33 -2.12
N PRO A 104 -10.29 -20.44 -3.17
CA PRO A 104 -9.02 -19.74 -3.22
C PRO A 104 -9.24 -18.23 -3.00
N PHE A 105 -8.23 -17.53 -2.49
CA PHE A 105 -8.39 -16.11 -2.18
C PHE A 105 -7.36 -15.22 -2.88
N PHE A 106 -7.77 -13.97 -3.07
CA PHE A 106 -6.92 -12.83 -3.37
C PHE A 106 -7.15 -11.77 -2.29
N LEU A 107 -6.10 -11.41 -1.55
CA LEU A 107 -6.17 -10.42 -0.49
C LEU A 107 -5.22 -9.25 -0.80
N TYR A 108 -5.78 -8.08 -1.04
CA TYR A 108 -5.05 -6.85 -1.33
C TYR A 108 -4.92 -5.98 -0.08
N ILE A 109 -3.71 -5.91 0.47
CA ILE A 109 -3.39 -5.07 1.64
C ILE A 109 -2.74 -3.77 1.16
N ALA A 110 -3.52 -2.71 1.15
CA ALA A 110 -3.14 -1.40 0.64
C ALA A 110 -2.80 -0.46 1.80
N PHE A 111 -1.61 -0.62 2.39
CA PHE A 111 -1.11 0.30 3.41
C PHE A 111 -1.20 1.76 2.93
N HIS A 112 -1.55 2.65 3.85
CA HIS A 112 -1.51 4.09 3.63
C HIS A 112 -0.17 4.70 4.07
N ASP A 113 0.55 4.05 4.99
CA ASP A 113 1.97 4.32 5.21
C ASP A 113 2.78 3.97 3.94
N PRO A 114 3.83 4.74 3.57
CA PRO A 114 4.37 5.93 4.22
C PRO A 114 3.89 7.24 3.55
N HIS A 115 2.60 7.37 3.22
CA HIS A 115 2.06 8.62 2.66
C HIS A 115 2.15 9.75 3.69
N ARG A 116 2.40 10.98 3.24
CA ARG A 116 2.40 12.20 4.08
C ARG A 116 1.06 12.41 4.80
N CYS A 117 1.12 13.06 5.95
CA CYS A 117 -0.05 13.49 6.74
C CYS A 117 -0.11 14.99 7.00
N GLY A 118 0.94 15.75 6.68
CA GLY A 118 1.00 17.18 7.03
C GLY A 118 -0.19 18.03 6.53
N HIS A 119 -0.80 17.67 5.40
CA HIS A 119 -1.97 18.38 4.88
C HIS A 119 -3.29 18.03 5.60
N SER A 120 -3.48 16.75 5.96
CA SER A 120 -4.76 16.25 6.45
C SER A 120 -4.81 16.07 7.97
N GLN A 121 -3.69 15.69 8.58
CA GLN A 121 -3.58 15.33 9.99
C GLN A 121 -2.22 15.81 10.56
N PRO A 122 -1.95 17.13 10.55
CA PRO A 122 -0.64 17.68 10.93
C PRO A 122 -0.21 17.34 12.35
N GLN A 123 -1.16 17.12 13.27
CA GLN A 123 -0.88 16.75 14.66
C GLN A 123 -0.14 15.41 14.79
N TYR A 124 -0.25 14.52 13.80
CA TYR A 124 0.46 13.24 13.78
C TYR A 124 1.84 13.32 13.12
N GLY A 125 2.26 14.53 12.72
CA GLY A 125 3.55 14.75 12.06
C GLY A 125 3.49 14.68 10.53
N ALA A 126 4.62 14.93 9.88
CA ALA A 126 4.71 15.08 8.43
C ALA A 126 4.31 13.79 7.70
N PHE A 127 4.55 12.63 8.30
CA PHE A 127 4.29 11.30 7.75
C PHE A 127 3.35 10.45 8.62
N CYS A 128 2.64 11.05 9.57
CA CYS A 128 1.90 10.33 10.61
C CYS A 128 2.82 9.46 11.49
N GLU A 129 4.09 9.84 11.62
CA GLU A 129 5.09 9.12 12.42
C GLU A 129 4.80 9.17 13.93
N LYS A 130 3.88 10.02 14.38
CA LYS A 130 3.44 10.08 15.78
C LYS A 130 2.15 9.30 16.04
N PHE A 131 1.34 9.03 15.02
CA PHE A 131 0.06 8.35 15.17
C PHE A 131 0.24 6.96 15.82
N GLY A 132 -0.32 6.77 17.03
CA GLY A 132 -0.25 5.53 17.76
C GLY A 132 1.06 5.25 18.49
N ASN A 133 1.93 6.25 18.66
CA ASN A 133 3.26 6.07 19.27
C ASN A 133 3.22 5.95 20.82
N GLY A 134 2.06 6.12 21.45
CA GLY A 134 1.89 6.07 22.91
C GLY A 134 2.06 7.41 23.62
N GLU A 135 2.47 8.48 22.93
CA GLU A 135 2.52 9.82 23.50
C GLU A 135 1.10 10.38 23.76
N SER A 136 1.01 11.37 24.65
CA SER A 136 -0.25 12.02 25.00
C SER A 136 -0.97 12.55 23.75
N GLY A 137 -2.24 12.16 23.58
CA GLY A 137 -3.08 12.58 22.45
C GLY A 137 -2.83 11.82 21.14
N MET A 138 -1.84 10.92 21.08
CA MET A 138 -1.50 10.19 19.85
C MET A 138 -2.15 8.80 19.75
N GLY A 139 -2.68 8.29 20.87
CA GLY A 139 -3.15 6.92 20.99
C GLY A 139 -2.00 5.91 21.00
N TRP A 140 -2.33 4.63 21.01
CA TRP A 140 -1.34 3.55 21.08
C TRP A 140 -1.71 2.41 20.13
N ILE A 141 -0.76 2.00 19.28
CA ILE A 141 -0.87 0.81 18.43
C ILE A 141 -0.06 -0.31 19.12
N PRO A 142 -0.70 -1.31 19.74
CA PRO A 142 0.00 -2.27 20.60
C PRO A 142 1.06 -3.11 19.90
N ASP A 143 0.88 -3.42 18.61
CA ASP A 143 1.84 -4.23 17.85
C ASP A 143 2.94 -3.40 17.18
N TRP A 144 2.91 -2.07 17.32
CA TRP A 144 3.92 -1.20 16.74
C TRP A 144 4.93 -0.78 17.80
N LYS A 145 6.22 -0.98 17.48
CA LYS A 145 7.36 -0.47 18.24
C LYS A 145 7.96 0.70 17.46
N PRO A 146 7.72 1.96 17.85
CA PRO A 146 8.25 3.11 17.13
C PRO A 146 9.78 3.07 17.04
N GLN A 147 10.31 3.24 15.83
CA GLN A 147 11.73 3.37 15.54
C GLN A 147 11.99 4.82 15.15
N LEU A 148 12.58 5.59 16.06
CA LEU A 148 12.91 6.99 15.82
C LEU A 148 14.28 7.07 15.13
N TYR A 149 14.39 7.97 14.16
CA TYR A 149 15.61 8.24 13.42
C TYR A 149 16.03 9.69 13.63
N SER A 150 17.32 9.93 13.77
CA SER A 150 17.87 11.28 13.76
C SER A 150 18.03 11.80 12.33
N PRO A 151 17.82 13.11 12.06
CA PRO A 151 18.05 13.70 10.73
C PRO A 151 19.46 13.48 10.15
N GLU A 152 20.45 13.21 11.01
CA GLU A 152 21.84 12.95 10.64
C GLU A 152 22.05 11.50 10.15
N GLU A 153 21.18 10.58 10.53
CA GLU A 153 21.27 9.15 10.22
C GLU A 153 20.62 8.78 8.88
N VAL A 154 19.80 9.68 8.32
CA VAL A 154 19.07 9.41 7.08
C VAL A 154 19.96 9.55 5.85
N GLN A 155 19.68 8.71 4.86
CA GLN A 155 20.28 8.86 3.53
C GLN A 155 19.44 9.85 2.74
N VAL A 156 20.06 10.94 2.29
CA VAL A 156 19.39 11.93 1.45
C VAL A 156 19.48 11.47 -0.01
N PRO A 157 18.37 11.10 -0.67
CA PRO A 157 18.40 10.73 -2.08
C PRO A 157 18.89 11.92 -2.93
N HIS A 158 19.63 11.66 -4.00
CA HIS A 158 20.28 12.71 -4.82
C HIS A 158 19.32 13.77 -5.40
N PHE A 159 18.02 13.47 -5.47
CA PHE A 159 16.98 14.36 -5.99
C PHE A 159 16.25 15.15 -4.89
N VAL A 160 16.59 14.90 -3.62
CA VAL A 160 16.06 15.62 -2.46
C VAL A 160 17.09 16.68 -2.04
N PRO A 161 16.67 17.94 -1.79
CA PRO A 161 17.59 18.97 -1.28
C PRO A 161 18.19 18.57 0.07
N ASP A 162 19.52 18.55 0.18
CA ASP A 162 20.20 18.25 1.44
C ASP A 162 20.16 19.47 2.38
N THR A 163 19.06 19.56 3.13
CA THR A 163 18.76 20.66 4.06
C THR A 163 18.24 20.09 5.38
N PRO A 164 18.36 20.81 6.51
CA PRO A 164 17.82 20.36 7.80
C PRO A 164 16.33 20.00 7.73
N ALA A 165 15.53 20.78 6.99
CA ALA A 165 14.10 20.52 6.81
C ALA A 165 13.84 19.19 6.09
N ALA A 166 14.53 18.94 4.97
CA ALA A 166 14.36 17.71 4.20
C ALA A 166 14.84 16.47 4.97
N ARG A 167 15.94 16.60 5.73
CA ARG A 167 16.43 15.53 6.60
C ARG A 167 15.45 15.17 7.72
N ALA A 168 14.82 16.17 8.33
CA ALA A 168 13.76 15.94 9.32
C ALA A 168 12.54 15.22 8.71
N ASP A 169 12.15 15.62 7.49
CA ASP A 169 11.11 14.96 6.71
C ASP A 169 11.46 13.49 6.42
N LEU A 170 12.69 13.20 6.01
CA LEU A 170 13.18 11.84 5.78
C LEU A 170 13.20 11.01 7.07
N ALA A 171 13.59 11.60 8.20
CA ALA A 171 13.59 10.91 9.49
C ALA A 171 12.18 10.47 9.90
N ALA A 172 11.20 11.38 9.77
CA ALA A 172 9.78 11.06 9.98
C ALA A 172 9.27 9.99 9.00
N GLN A 173 9.70 10.05 7.73
CA GLN A 173 9.38 9.04 6.74
C GLN A 173 9.93 7.66 7.14
N TYR A 174 11.19 7.59 7.59
CA TYR A 174 11.84 6.34 8.00
C TYR A 174 11.11 5.68 9.17
N THR A 175 10.71 6.45 10.19
CA THR A 175 9.88 5.94 11.29
C THR A 175 8.57 5.33 10.79
N THR A 176 7.94 5.98 9.81
CA THR A 176 6.68 5.50 9.23
C THR A 176 6.88 4.26 8.35
N ILE A 177 7.98 4.19 7.60
CA ILE A 177 8.38 2.97 6.87
C ILE A 177 8.59 1.80 7.84
N GLY A 178 9.20 2.04 9.00
CA GLY A 178 9.35 1.03 10.05
C GLY A 178 8.01 0.50 10.58
N ARG A 179 6.98 1.35 10.67
CA ARG A 179 5.61 0.89 10.99
C ARG A 179 5.03 0.01 9.89
N MET A 180 5.17 0.40 8.63
CA MET A 180 4.71 -0.39 7.48
C MET A 180 5.41 -1.76 7.45
N ASP A 181 6.73 -1.82 7.66
CA ASP A 181 7.52 -3.04 7.71
C ASP A 181 7.03 -4.00 8.81
N GLN A 182 6.83 -3.49 10.03
CA GLN A 182 6.22 -4.28 11.11
C GLN A 182 4.81 -4.77 10.74
N GLY A 183 4.02 -3.94 10.05
CA GLY A 183 2.71 -4.32 9.51
C GLY A 183 2.78 -5.47 8.52
N ILE A 184 3.73 -5.45 7.58
CA ILE A 184 3.98 -6.56 6.64
C ILE A 184 4.33 -7.83 7.43
N GLY A 185 5.20 -7.73 8.43
CA GLY A 185 5.53 -8.86 9.31
C GLY A 185 4.30 -9.48 9.99
N LEU A 186 3.38 -8.65 10.49
CA LEU A 186 2.13 -9.12 11.10
C LEU A 186 1.21 -9.79 10.09
N VAL A 187 1.08 -9.24 8.87
CA VAL A 187 0.27 -9.84 7.80
C VAL A 187 0.80 -11.24 7.47
N LEU A 188 2.11 -11.38 7.22
CA LEU A 188 2.74 -12.65 6.89
C LEU A 188 2.62 -13.67 8.04
N GLU A 189 2.70 -13.22 9.29
CA GLU A 189 2.50 -14.04 10.47
C GLU A 189 1.06 -14.56 10.57
N GLU A 190 0.04 -13.76 10.25
CA GLU A 190 -1.35 -14.22 10.22
C GLU A 190 -1.60 -15.24 9.08
N LEU A 191 -0.97 -15.06 7.91
CA LEU A 191 -0.98 -16.11 6.86
C LEU A 191 -0.35 -17.42 7.35
N ARG A 192 0.77 -17.34 8.07
CA ARG A 192 1.44 -18.51 8.64
C ARG A 192 0.59 -19.21 9.69
N ARG A 193 -0.03 -18.45 10.61
CA ARG A 193 -0.94 -18.98 11.65
C ARG A 193 -2.16 -19.66 11.06
N ALA A 194 -2.69 -19.13 9.96
CA ALA A 194 -3.83 -19.71 9.26
C ALA A 194 -3.45 -20.90 8.35
N GLY A 195 -2.15 -21.23 8.22
CA GLY A 195 -1.69 -22.36 7.41
C GLY A 195 -1.56 -22.08 5.90
N PHE A 196 -1.73 -20.83 5.45
CA PHE A 196 -1.70 -20.46 4.03
C PHE A 196 -0.32 -20.02 3.52
N HIS A 197 0.69 -19.97 4.39
CA HIS A 197 2.03 -19.47 4.03
C HIS A 197 2.67 -20.24 2.84
N ASN A 198 2.49 -21.56 2.78
CA ASN A 198 3.08 -22.40 1.74
C ASN A 198 2.17 -22.60 0.50
N SER A 199 1.04 -21.90 0.44
CA SER A 199 0.07 -21.99 -0.66
C SER A 199 -0.33 -20.60 -1.21
N THR A 200 0.40 -19.55 -0.83
CA THR A 200 0.10 -18.17 -1.24
C THR A 200 1.27 -17.54 -1.97
N LEU A 201 1.02 -17.02 -3.17
CA LEU A 201 1.93 -16.10 -3.84
C LEU A 201 1.91 -14.74 -3.13
N VAL A 202 3.07 -14.27 -2.66
CA VAL A 202 3.21 -12.95 -2.03
C VAL A 202 3.91 -11.99 -2.97
N ILE A 203 3.28 -10.85 -3.24
CA ILE A 203 3.84 -9.76 -4.03
C ILE A 203 3.86 -8.49 -3.16
N TYR A 204 4.99 -7.82 -3.10
CA TYR A 204 5.14 -6.51 -2.45
C TYR A 204 5.61 -5.48 -3.46
N THR A 205 4.95 -4.31 -3.47
CA THR A 205 5.35 -3.17 -4.29
C THR A 205 4.78 -1.85 -3.75
N SER A 206 5.06 -0.74 -4.44
CA SER A 206 4.58 0.62 -4.17
C SER A 206 3.85 1.15 -5.41
N ASP A 207 2.94 2.12 -5.23
CA ASP A 207 2.14 2.68 -6.32
C ASP A 207 2.88 3.78 -7.12
N ASN A 208 3.76 4.54 -6.48
CA ASN A 208 4.54 5.61 -7.10
C ASN A 208 5.72 6.03 -6.21
N GLY A 209 6.67 6.75 -6.80
CA GLY A 209 7.84 7.28 -6.09
C GLY A 209 7.51 8.19 -4.89
N ILE A 210 8.53 8.42 -4.07
CA ILE A 210 8.40 9.13 -2.78
C ILE A 210 7.92 10.59 -2.94
N PRO A 211 7.22 11.18 -1.94
CA PRO A 211 6.58 12.49 -2.06
C PRO A 211 7.57 13.64 -1.81
N PHE A 212 8.57 13.74 -2.68
CA PHE A 212 9.65 14.73 -2.68
C PHE A 212 9.87 15.31 -4.09
N PRO A 213 10.65 16.40 -4.26
CA PRO A 213 10.98 16.94 -5.58
C PRO A 213 11.50 15.87 -6.53
N SER A 214 11.12 15.97 -7.81
CA SER A 214 11.43 14.98 -8.86
C SER A 214 10.92 13.55 -8.61
N GLY A 215 10.30 13.26 -7.45
CA GLY A 215 9.69 11.99 -7.10
C GLY A 215 8.27 11.88 -7.63
N ARG A 216 7.31 11.63 -6.72
CA ARG A 216 5.88 11.56 -7.02
C ARG A 216 5.45 12.66 -8.00
N THR A 217 4.53 12.33 -8.91
CA THR A 217 4.02 13.15 -10.03
C THR A 217 4.97 13.32 -11.22
N ASN A 218 6.19 12.81 -11.17
CA ASN A 218 7.14 12.86 -12.29
C ASN A 218 7.27 11.50 -12.97
N LEU A 219 7.62 11.51 -14.26
CA LEU A 219 7.99 10.30 -15.02
C LEU A 219 9.51 10.05 -15.04
N TYR A 220 10.26 10.76 -14.21
CA TYR A 220 11.66 10.44 -13.94
C TYR A 220 11.76 9.15 -13.13
N ARG A 221 12.95 8.55 -13.11
CA ARG A 221 13.22 7.33 -12.34
C ARG A 221 12.79 7.45 -10.88
N SER A 222 13.04 8.58 -10.24
CA SER A 222 12.63 8.86 -8.85
C SER A 222 11.12 8.87 -8.61
N GLY A 223 10.32 9.06 -9.67
CA GLY A 223 8.86 9.05 -9.61
C GLY A 223 8.20 7.73 -10.02
N THR A 224 8.91 6.83 -10.71
CA THR A 224 8.34 5.59 -11.27
C THR A 224 9.12 4.31 -10.95
N ALA A 225 10.29 4.40 -10.33
CA ALA A 225 11.04 3.22 -9.89
C ALA A 225 10.50 2.76 -8.53
N GLU A 226 9.85 1.60 -8.52
CA GLU A 226 9.22 1.04 -7.33
C GLU A 226 9.96 -0.21 -6.84
N PRO A 227 9.97 -0.50 -5.52
CA PRO A 227 10.36 -1.82 -5.04
C PRO A 227 9.41 -2.88 -5.59
N LEU A 228 9.93 -4.05 -5.94
CA LEU A 228 9.12 -5.20 -6.35
C LEU A 228 9.76 -6.48 -5.81
N LEU A 229 9.03 -7.19 -4.94
CA LEU A 229 9.40 -8.51 -4.43
C LEU A 229 8.28 -9.49 -4.78
N ILE A 230 8.66 -10.67 -5.26
CA ILE A 230 7.73 -11.76 -5.59
C ILE A 230 8.26 -13.03 -4.91
N SER A 231 7.45 -13.61 -4.03
CA SER A 231 7.75 -14.85 -3.32
C SER A 231 6.69 -15.89 -3.63
N SER A 232 7.07 -16.88 -4.45
CA SER A 232 6.20 -18.01 -4.82
C SER A 232 6.61 -19.26 -4.03
N PRO A 233 5.69 -19.95 -3.33
CA PRO A 233 6.00 -21.20 -2.62
C PRO A 233 6.38 -22.34 -3.57
N GLU A 234 5.92 -22.30 -4.81
CA GLU A 234 6.19 -23.33 -5.83
C GLU A 234 7.50 -23.10 -6.62
N HIS A 235 8.12 -21.92 -6.50
CA HIS A 235 9.27 -21.52 -7.32
C HIS A 235 10.41 -20.96 -6.46
N SER A 236 11.01 -21.81 -5.63
CA SER A 236 12.03 -21.43 -4.66
C SER A 236 13.46 -21.30 -5.20
N GLY A 237 13.73 -21.78 -6.43
CA GLY A 237 15.09 -21.81 -7.01
C GLY A 237 15.77 -20.45 -7.19
N ARG A 238 15.03 -19.35 -7.11
CA ARG A 238 15.55 -17.97 -7.19
C ARG A 238 15.30 -17.14 -5.93
N TRP A 239 14.87 -17.75 -4.83
CA TRP A 239 14.70 -17.01 -3.57
C TRP A 239 16.02 -16.37 -3.14
N GLY A 240 15.94 -15.11 -2.69
CA GLY A 240 17.11 -14.31 -2.31
C GLY A 240 17.93 -13.75 -3.48
N GLN A 241 17.55 -13.99 -4.74
CA GLN A 241 18.24 -13.44 -5.90
C GLN A 241 17.66 -12.11 -6.37
N VAL A 242 18.47 -11.34 -7.10
CA VAL A 242 18.08 -10.10 -7.76
C VAL A 242 17.89 -10.35 -9.25
N SER A 243 16.82 -9.81 -9.83
CA SER A 243 16.61 -9.75 -11.28
C SER A 243 17.01 -8.38 -11.82
N GLN A 244 17.64 -8.35 -12.99
CA GLN A 244 17.94 -7.12 -13.74
C GLN A 244 16.96 -6.89 -14.90
N ALA A 245 15.90 -7.71 -14.99
CA ALA A 245 14.88 -7.54 -16.01
C ALA A 245 14.13 -6.22 -15.79
N PHE A 246 13.86 -5.49 -16.88
CA PHE A 246 12.95 -4.37 -16.85
C PHE A 246 11.51 -4.92 -16.76
N ALA A 247 10.83 -4.58 -15.68
CA ALA A 247 9.45 -4.99 -15.42
C ALA A 247 8.57 -3.74 -15.19
N SER A 248 7.27 -3.93 -15.40
CA SER A 248 6.24 -2.91 -15.14
C SER A 248 5.22 -3.48 -14.15
N LEU A 249 4.48 -2.58 -13.50
CA LEU A 249 3.28 -2.91 -12.73
C LEU A 249 2.04 -3.17 -13.63
N LEU A 250 2.25 -3.35 -14.94
CA LEU A 250 1.23 -3.70 -15.92
C LEU A 250 1.22 -5.21 -16.13
#